data_AF-A0A0X8FE53-F1
#
_entry.id   AF-A0A0X8FE53-F1
#
_cell.length_a   1.000
_cell.length_b   1.000
_cell.length_c   1.000
_cell.angle_alpha   90.00
_cell.angle_beta   90.00
_cell.angle_gamma   90.00
#
_symmetry.space_group_name_H-M   'P 1'
#
loop_
_entity.id
_entity.type
_entity.pdbx_description
1 polymer ?
#
loop_
_entity_poly.entity_id
_entity_poly.type
_entity_poly.pdbx_seq_one_letter_code
_entity_poly.pdbx_strand_id
1 'polypeptide(L)'
;MDVLEIKDEYIKKRMKQLLNRPQGDGAYMLAEQEFNLIMTMQGIIYYIEGDITKDQLELINDQNGIDKQGYELMREVGIIEF
;
A
#
# COMPACT_ATOMS: atom_id res chain seq x y z
N MET A 1 -8.73 -15.59 1.78
CA MET A 1 -7.36 -15.25 2.19
C MET A 1 -7.43 -13.84 2.74
N ASP A 2 -7.06 -13.68 4.01
CA ASP A 2 -7.14 -12.39 4.71
C ASP A 2 -6.11 -11.41 4.12
N VAL A 3 -6.39 -10.10 4.11
CA VAL A 3 -5.44 -9.06 3.64
C VAL A 3 -4.14 -9.13 4.42
N LEU A 4 -4.23 -9.46 5.72
CA LEU A 4 -3.05 -9.70 6.56
C LEU A 4 -2.23 -10.89 6.09
N GLU A 5 -2.87 -12.00 5.67
CA GLU A 5 -2.17 -13.16 5.13
C GLU A 5 -1.47 -12.83 3.80
N ILE A 6 -2.13 -12.09 2.92
CA ILE A 6 -1.56 -11.65 1.63
C ILE A 6 -0.34 -10.76 1.85
N LYS A 7 -0.44 -9.81 2.78
CA LYS A 7 0.66 -8.93 3.19
C LYS A 7 1.84 -9.75 3.72
N ASP A 8 1.57 -10.70 4.61
CA ASP A 8 2.60 -11.55 5.21
C ASP A 8 3.32 -12.41 4.17
N GLU A 9 2.58 -12.99 3.21
CA GLU A 9 3.16 -13.75 2.10
C GLU A 9 4.01 -12.87 1.18
N TYR A 10 3.51 -11.68 0.82
CA TYR A 10 4.25 -10.72 0.01
C TYR A 10 5.57 -10.33 0.69
N ILE A 11 5.52 -9.93 1.96
CA ILE A 11 6.70 -9.52 2.72
C ILE A 11 7.71 -10.66 2.81
N LYS A 12 7.28 -11.88 3.18
CA LYS A 12 8.16 -13.05 3.25
C LYS A 12 8.81 -13.36 1.91
N LYS A 13 8.07 -13.27 0.81
CA LYS A 13 8.60 -13.47 -0.54
C LYS A 13 9.59 -12.37 -0.92
N ARG A 14 9.26 -11.11 -0.62
CA ARG A 14 10.07 -9.95 -0.97
C ARG A 14 11.38 -9.90 -0.18
N MET A 15 11.34 -10.22 1.11
CA MET A 15 12.54 -10.34 1.95
C MET A 15 13.53 -11.39 1.42
N LYS A 16 13.05 -12.53 0.90
CA LYS A 16 13.91 -13.54 0.26
C LYS A 16 14.62 -13.04 -1.00
N GLN A 17 14.05 -12.04 -1.69
CA GLN A 17 14.63 -11.43 -2.89
C GLN A 17 15.64 -10.33 -2.56
N LEU A 18 15.63 -9.79 -1.34
CA LEU A 18 16.57 -8.77 -0.86
C LEU A 18 17.92 -9.42 -0.46
N LEU A 19 18.49 -10.24 -1.34
CA LEU A 19 19.70 -11.07 -1.16
C LEU A 19 20.93 -10.32 -0.61
N ASN A 20 20.98 -8.98 -0.74
CA ASN A 20 22.11 -8.14 -0.37
C ASN A 20 21.83 -7.20 0.83
N ARG A 21 20.68 -7.29 1.49
CA ARG A 21 20.39 -6.48 2.70
C ARG A 21 20.38 -7.39 3.93
N PRO A 22 20.85 -6.92 5.09
CA PRO A 22 20.75 -7.70 6.32
C PRO A 22 19.28 -8.10 6.51
N GLN A 23 19.02 -9.41 6.56
CA GLN A 23 17.70 -9.95 6.85
C GLN A 23 17.36 -9.56 8.29
N GLY A 24 16.52 -8.54 8.44
CA GLY A 24 16.18 -7.92 9.71
C GLY A 24 15.14 -6.82 9.51
N ASP A 25 14.85 -6.08 10.58
CA ASP A 25 13.72 -5.14 10.66
C ASP A 25 13.69 -4.13 9.51
N GLY A 26 14.85 -3.65 9.04
CA GLY A 26 14.90 -2.70 7.91
C GLY A 26 14.44 -3.29 6.57
N ALA A 27 14.74 -4.56 6.29
CA ALA A 27 14.26 -5.22 5.07
C ALA A 27 12.76 -5.52 5.16
N TYR A 28 12.25 -5.80 6.36
CA TYR A 28 10.82 -5.97 6.63
C TYR A 28 10.07 -4.65 6.41
N MET A 29 10.53 -3.56 7.01
CA MET A 29 9.92 -2.22 6.85
C MET A 29 9.84 -1.78 5.38
N LEU A 30 10.88 -2.06 4.59
CA LEU A 30 10.87 -1.73 3.16
C LEU A 30 9.88 -2.57 2.37
N ALA A 31 9.82 -3.88 2.63
CA ALA A 31 8.86 -4.75 1.98
C ALA A 31 7.41 -4.40 2.36
N GLU A 32 7.19 -3.97 3.60
CA GLU A 32 5.90 -3.44 4.07
C GLU A 32 5.54 -2.13 3.37
N GLN A 33 6.46 -1.18 3.26
CA GLN A 33 6.23 0.07 2.52
C GLN A 33 5.91 -0.18 1.04
N GLU A 34 6.65 -1.08 0.38
CA GLU A 34 6.37 -1.47 -1.00
C GLU A 34 4.97 -2.08 -1.14
N PHE A 35 4.57 -2.96 -0.21
CA PHE A 35 3.24 -3.57 -0.21
C PHE A 35 2.14 -2.50 -0.08
N ASN A 36 2.27 -1.62 0.92
CA ASN A 36 1.28 -0.58 1.18
C ASN A 36 1.12 0.35 -0.04
N LEU A 37 2.23 0.70 -0.70
CA LEU A 37 2.20 1.50 -1.93
C LEU A 37 1.46 0.78 -3.06
N ILE A 38 1.70 -0.52 -3.26
CA ILE A 38 1.02 -1.32 -4.30
C ILE A 38 -0.49 -1.34 -4.05
N MET A 39 -0.92 -1.62 -2.82
CA MET A 39 -2.34 -1.65 -2.45
C MET A 39 -3.02 -0.30 -2.65
N THR A 40 -2.31 0.77 -2.28
CA THR A 40 -2.75 2.15 -2.46
C THR A 40 -2.94 2.49 -3.94
N MET A 41 -1.96 2.16 -4.79
CA MET A 41 -2.06 2.38 -6.25
C MET A 41 -3.20 1.57 -6.88
N GLN A 42 -3.39 0.31 -6.45
CA GLN A 42 -4.51 -0.49 -6.92
C GLN A 42 -5.86 0.13 -6.52
N GLY A 43 -5.98 0.62 -5.29
CA GLY A 43 -7.16 1.36 -4.84
C GLY A 43 -7.44 2.58 -5.72
N ILE A 44 -6.42 3.39 -6.01
CA ILE A 44 -6.57 4.56 -6.90
C ILE A 44 -7.05 4.14 -8.29
N ILE A 45 -6.48 3.07 -8.86
CA ILE A 45 -6.89 2.56 -10.18
C ILE A 45 -8.37 2.16 -10.16
N TYR A 46 -8.79 1.36 -9.19
CA TYR A 46 -10.20 0.96 -9.07
C TYR A 46 -11.13 2.15 -8.86
N TYR A 47 -10.68 3.20 -8.16
CA TYR A 47 -11.46 4.43 -8.01
C TYR A 47 -11.59 5.18 -9.35
N ILE A 48 -10.50 5.34 -10.11
CA ILE A 48 -10.51 6.00 -11.42
C ILE A 48 -11.38 5.23 -12.43
N GLU A 49 -11.35 3.89 -12.37
CA GLU A 49 -12.18 3.02 -13.20
C GLU A 49 -13.66 3.03 -12.79
N GLY A 50 -13.98 3.55 -11.60
CA GLY A 50 -15.33 3.63 -11.05
C GLY A 50 -15.80 2.33 -10.38
N ASP A 51 -14.89 1.38 -10.14
CA ASP A 51 -15.16 0.09 -9.50
C ASP A 51 -15.36 0.23 -7.98
N ILE A 52 -14.74 1.23 -7.36
CA ILE A 52 -14.91 1.56 -5.93
C ILE A 52 -15.25 3.03 -5.73
N THR A 53 -15.95 3.32 -4.63
CA THR A 53 -16.25 4.69 -4.21
C THR A 53 -15.04 5.35 -3.54
N LYS A 54 -15.10 6.68 -3.40
CA LYS A 54 -14.11 7.45 -2.62
C LYS A 54 -13.98 6.92 -1.19
N ASP A 55 -15.10 6.68 -0.51
CA ASP A 55 -15.11 6.15 0.86
C ASP A 55 -14.43 4.77 0.97
N GLN A 56 -14.59 3.93 -0.06
CA GLN A 56 -13.90 2.63 -0.12
C GLN A 56 -12.40 2.79 -0.33
N LEU A 57 -11.98 3.75 -1.15
CA LEU A 57 -10.57 4.09 -1.33
C LEU A 57 -9.95 4.61 -0.02
N GLU A 58 -10.64 5.51 0.69
CA GLU A 58 -10.19 6.03 1.99
C GLU A 58 -10.03 4.90 3.02
N LEU A 59 -10.99 3.97 3.08
CA LEU A 59 -10.88 2.80 3.96
C LEU A 59 -9.68 1.91 3.61
N ILE A 60 -9.41 1.68 2.31
CA ILE A 60 -8.23 0.93 1.85
C ILE A 60 -6.94 1.63 2.29
N ASN A 61 -6.88 2.96 2.18
CA ASN A 61 -5.73 3.75 2.57
C ASN A 61 -5.49 3.72 4.08
N ASP A 62 -6.55 3.80 4.88
CA ASP A 62 -6.48 3.72 6.35
C ASP A 62 -6.02 2.33 6.81
N GLN A 63 -6.52 1.27 6.17
CA GLN A 63 -6.18 -0.12 6.53
C GLN A 63 -4.75 -0.49 6.16
N ASN A 64 -4.29 -0.05 4.99
CA ASN A 64 -2.95 -0.40 4.52
C ASN A 64 -1.89 0.56 5.04
N GLY A 65 -2.26 1.74 5.53
CA GLY A 65 -1.33 2.76 5.97
C GLY A 65 -0.68 3.43 4.77
N ILE A 66 -1.27 4.55 4.36
CA ILE A 66 -0.67 5.42 3.37
C ILE A 66 0.45 6.24 4.00
N ASP A 67 1.58 6.37 3.31
CA ASP A 67 2.58 7.31 3.73
C ASP A 67 2.14 8.75 3.42
N LYS A 68 2.75 9.72 4.12
CA LYS A 68 2.39 11.14 3.98
C LYS A 68 2.44 11.59 2.51
N GLN A 69 3.40 11.08 1.74
CA GLN A 69 3.62 11.44 0.34
C GLN A 69 2.51 10.92 -0.57
N GLY A 70 2.05 9.67 -0.36
CA GLY A 70 0.90 9.12 -1.07
C GLY A 70 -0.38 9.91 -0.79
N TYR A 71 -0.59 10.33 0.46
CA TYR A 71 -1.74 11.16 0.84
C TYR A 71 -1.67 12.56 0.20
N GLU A 72 -0.51 13.21 0.24
CA GLU A 72 -0.30 14.51 -0.39
C GLU A 72 -0.52 14.45 -1.91
N LEU A 73 -0.05 13.39 -2.57
CA LEU A 73 -0.26 13.19 -3.99
C LEU A 73 -1.74 13.04 -4.33
N MET A 74 -2.48 12.18 -3.62
CA MET A 74 -3.92 11.99 -3.84
C MET A 74 -4.70 13.29 -3.66
N ARG A 75 -4.30 14.12 -2.70
CA ARG A 75 -4.86 15.45 -2.49
C ARG A 75 -4.56 16.38 -3.67
N GLU A 76 -3.31 16.40 -4.15
CA GLU A 76 -2.93 17.25 -5.30
C GLU A 76 -3.70 16.90 -6.58
N VAL A 77 -3.99 15.61 -6.79
CA VAL A 77 -4.78 15.16 -7.95
C VAL A 77 -6.29 15.20 -7.74
N GLY A 78 -6.76 15.65 -6.57
CA GLY A 78 -8.18 15.87 -6.26
C GLY A 78 -8.99 14.60 -5.96
N ILE A 79 -8.34 13.51 -5.56
CA ILE A 79 -9.02 12.25 -5.19
C ILE A 79 -9.61 12.34 -3.77
N ILE A 80 -8.90 12.99 -2.85
CA ILE A 80 -9.32 13.20 -1.45
C ILE A 80 -9.46 14.70 -1.16
N GLU A 81 -10.45 15.07 -0.33
CA GLU A 81 -10.73 16.45 0.07
C GLU A 81 -10.74 16.55 1.60
N PHE A 82 -10.55 17.77 2.12
CA PHE A 82 -10.41 18.10 3.55
C PHE A 82 -11.55 17.62 4.44
#